data_AF-D9Q143-F1
#
_entry.id   AF-D9Q143-F1
#
_cell.length_a   1.000
_cell.length_b   1.000
_cell.length_c   1.000
_cell.angle_alpha   90.00
_cell.angle_beta   90.00
_cell.angle_gamma   90.00
#
_symmetry.space_group_name_H-M   'P 1'
#
loop_
_entity.id
_entity.type
_entity.pdbx_description
1 polymer ?
#
loop_
_entity_poly.entity_id
_entity_poly.type
_entity_poly.pdbx_seq_one_letter_code
_entity_poly.pdbx_strand_id
1 'polypeptide(L)'
;MKASPEDCAEELEGIYLTSRVYRASVELREAPSPEVTGGEVSLLVKSVHEPSIDEVPLLNALLDSFDFAEIYEYERVAEVPEGDRTEHMVKFILDALSRNRGLIIVAPDLMSVSLAGRLPDEVAEELDSAGVADVSVTAENTLYLPLPDAVEDSPVEIVAKANSRSSYERVSWLMEEARRRGLNVRGPTFMPDNRSVMEYVTSTGSRGYAYRVPVTKLAAMLVAFDRCSEQGLVEEVRRAETSTHTVYALRVPEEYSRRLLGALSELQRRYSGAPLLRPSPKLQPLLERGLRESMAELMRRLGAF
;
A
#
# COMPACT_ATOMS: atom_id res chain seq x y z
N MET A 1 1.77 -30.30 -5.51
CA MET A 1 2.98 -29.81 -6.21
C MET A 1 3.72 -28.84 -5.30
N LYS A 2 5.04 -28.63 -5.44
CA LYS A 2 5.65 -27.43 -4.82
C LYS A 2 5.18 -26.24 -5.64
N ALA A 3 4.45 -25.30 -5.03
CA ALA A 3 4.04 -24.08 -5.72
C ALA A 3 5.27 -23.27 -6.14
N SER A 4 5.24 -22.64 -7.32
CA SER A 4 6.30 -21.73 -7.77
C SER A 4 5.98 -20.27 -7.38
N PRO A 5 7.00 -19.39 -7.27
CA PRO A 5 6.73 -17.96 -7.07
C PRO A 5 5.83 -17.38 -8.16
N GLU A 6 5.96 -17.87 -9.40
CA GLU A 6 5.17 -17.44 -10.55
C GLU A 6 3.69 -17.79 -10.39
N ASP A 7 3.37 -19.03 -10.02
CA ASP A 7 1.97 -19.48 -9.81
C ASP A 7 1.30 -18.63 -8.70
N CYS A 8 2.03 -18.40 -7.62
CA CYS A 8 1.51 -17.63 -6.49
C CYS A 8 1.41 -16.13 -6.80
N ALA A 9 2.25 -15.60 -7.68
CA ALA A 9 2.14 -14.23 -8.16
C ALA A 9 0.95 -14.05 -9.11
N GLU A 10 0.63 -15.05 -9.94
CA GLU A 10 -0.56 -15.05 -10.81
C GLU A 10 -1.85 -15.07 -9.97
N GLU A 11 -1.91 -15.90 -8.91
CA GLU A 11 -3.01 -15.88 -7.95
C GLU A 11 -3.16 -14.51 -7.27
N LEU A 12 -2.04 -13.90 -6.87
CA LEU A 12 -2.06 -12.56 -6.26
C LEU A 12 -2.53 -11.50 -7.26
N GLU A 13 -2.08 -11.55 -8.51
CA GLU A 13 -2.56 -10.67 -9.57
C GLU A 13 -4.08 -10.83 -9.78
N GLY A 14 -4.58 -12.07 -9.79
CA GLY A 14 -6.00 -12.37 -9.85
C GLY A 14 -6.81 -11.72 -8.72
N ILE A 15 -6.27 -11.68 -7.50
CA ILE A 15 -6.88 -10.96 -6.37
C ILE A 15 -6.97 -9.46 -6.68
N TYR A 16 -5.90 -8.83 -7.19
CA TYR A 16 -5.93 -7.41 -7.57
C TYR A 16 -6.97 -7.15 -8.66
N LEU A 17 -6.97 -7.93 -9.73
CA LEU A 17 -7.87 -7.73 -10.89
C LEU A 17 -9.35 -8.00 -10.57
N THR A 18 -9.63 -8.77 -9.53
CA THR A 18 -11.00 -9.04 -9.05
C THR A 18 -11.45 -8.14 -7.91
N SER A 19 -10.57 -7.27 -7.41
CA SER A 19 -10.87 -6.30 -6.36
C SER A 19 -11.67 -5.12 -6.92
N ARG A 20 -12.67 -4.65 -6.17
CA ARG A 20 -13.54 -3.54 -6.57
C ARG A 20 -13.07 -2.23 -5.96
N VAL A 21 -13.10 -1.15 -6.74
CA VAL A 21 -12.92 0.21 -6.26
C VAL A 21 -14.26 0.91 -6.32
N TYR A 22 -14.90 1.13 -5.18
CA TYR A 22 -16.26 1.66 -5.08
C TYR A 22 -16.37 3.14 -5.45
N ARG A 23 -15.41 3.93 -5.00
CA ARG A 23 -15.32 5.37 -5.24
C ARG A 23 -13.90 5.87 -5.02
N ALA A 24 -13.55 6.95 -5.70
CA ALA A 24 -12.44 7.81 -5.36
C ALA A 24 -12.95 9.24 -5.24
N SER A 25 -12.47 9.99 -4.26
CA SER A 25 -12.78 11.40 -4.07
C SER A 25 -11.51 12.19 -3.84
N VAL A 26 -11.49 13.42 -4.34
CA VAL A 26 -10.36 14.33 -4.19
C VAL A 26 -10.85 15.59 -3.48
N GLU A 27 -10.14 16.01 -2.45
CA GLU A 27 -10.34 17.28 -1.76
C GLU A 27 -9.05 18.10 -1.86
N LEU A 28 -9.12 19.25 -2.52
CA LEU A 28 -7.99 20.17 -2.60
C LEU A 28 -7.94 20.99 -1.31
N ARG A 29 -6.89 20.81 -0.50
CA ARG A 29 -6.65 21.61 0.71
C ARG A 29 -5.99 22.93 0.36
N GLU A 30 -4.96 22.87 -0.48
CA GLU A 30 -4.20 24.03 -0.97
C GLU A 30 -3.90 23.84 -2.45
N ALA A 31 -4.19 24.85 -3.27
CA ALA A 31 -3.88 24.78 -4.69
C ALA A 31 -2.35 24.83 -4.88
N PRO A 32 -1.78 24.05 -5.82
CA PRO A 32 -0.37 24.17 -6.15
C PRO A 32 -0.03 25.61 -6.54
N SER A 33 0.86 26.25 -5.77
CA SER A 33 1.39 27.56 -6.14
C SER A 33 2.32 27.37 -7.34
N PRO A 34 2.07 28.02 -8.48
CA PRO A 34 2.91 27.86 -9.66
C PRO A 34 4.26 28.54 -9.41
N GLU A 35 5.31 27.73 -9.26
CA GLU A 35 6.68 28.23 -9.33
C GLU A 35 7.21 28.18 -10.76
N VAL A 36 7.95 29.21 -11.14
CA VAL A 36 8.63 29.28 -12.43
C VAL A 36 9.99 28.59 -12.29
N THR A 37 9.97 27.26 -12.28
CA THR A 37 11.16 26.46 -12.54
C THR A 37 10.97 25.73 -13.86
N GLY A 38 11.97 25.82 -14.75
CA GLY A 38 12.11 24.86 -15.84
C GLY A 38 12.67 23.58 -15.25
N GLY A 39 11.96 22.45 -15.35
CA GLY A 39 12.44 21.20 -14.78
C GLY A 39 11.53 20.01 -15.02
N GLU A 40 12.15 18.83 -14.94
CA GLU A 40 11.47 17.54 -14.88
C GLU A 40 10.76 17.36 -13.53
N VAL A 41 9.82 16.42 -13.46
CA VAL A 41 9.10 16.08 -12.21
C VAL A 41 9.50 14.68 -11.75
N SER A 42 9.74 14.52 -10.46
CA SER A 42 9.97 13.21 -9.82
C SER A 42 8.75 12.79 -8.99
N LEU A 43 8.65 11.50 -8.69
CA LEU A 43 7.58 10.91 -7.88
C LEU A 43 8.16 10.26 -6.63
N LEU A 44 7.63 10.58 -5.45
CA LEU A 44 7.92 9.87 -4.21
C LEU A 44 6.64 9.16 -3.74
N VAL A 45 6.66 7.83 -3.69
CA VAL A 45 5.51 6.99 -3.33
C VAL A 45 5.94 5.86 -2.41
N LYS A 46 4.97 5.22 -1.77
CA LYS A 46 5.24 4.03 -0.94
C LYS A 46 5.88 2.91 -1.75
N SER A 47 5.19 2.45 -2.79
CA SER A 47 5.74 1.52 -3.78
C SER A 47 4.85 1.49 -5.03
N VAL A 48 5.46 1.47 -6.21
CA VAL A 48 4.81 1.16 -7.50
C VAL A 48 4.88 -0.32 -7.84
N HIS A 49 5.85 -1.04 -7.27
CA HIS A 49 6.00 -2.49 -7.42
C HIS A 49 5.06 -3.27 -6.48
N GLU A 50 4.74 -2.72 -5.32
CA GLU A 50 3.88 -3.37 -4.31
C GLU A 50 2.79 -2.42 -3.77
N PRO A 51 2.03 -1.73 -4.63
CA PRO A 51 0.99 -0.82 -4.22
C PRO A 51 -0.13 -1.58 -3.52
N SER A 52 -0.73 -0.98 -2.49
CA SER A 52 -1.98 -1.49 -1.93
C SER A 52 -3.12 -1.28 -2.94
N ILE A 53 -4.20 -2.06 -2.85
CA ILE A 53 -5.34 -1.98 -3.78
C ILE A 53 -5.89 -0.54 -3.90
N ASP A 54 -5.94 0.18 -2.77
CA ASP A 54 -6.38 1.57 -2.67
C ASP A 54 -5.42 2.59 -3.32
N GLU A 55 -4.13 2.24 -3.46
CA GLU A 55 -3.11 3.11 -4.07
C GLU A 55 -3.13 3.03 -5.61
N VAL A 56 -3.56 1.89 -6.17
CA VAL A 56 -3.54 1.64 -7.63
C VAL A 56 -4.33 2.68 -8.44
N PRO A 57 -5.54 3.11 -8.06
CA PRO A 57 -6.26 4.18 -8.76
C PRO A 57 -5.44 5.47 -8.89
N LEU A 58 -4.82 5.91 -7.79
CA LEU A 58 -4.01 7.13 -7.75
C LEU A 58 -2.74 6.97 -8.59
N LEU A 59 -2.05 5.83 -8.46
CA LEU A 59 -0.86 5.54 -9.25
C LEU A 59 -1.17 5.46 -10.75
N ASN A 60 -2.30 4.89 -11.15
CA ASN A 60 -2.76 4.94 -12.54
C ASN A 60 -2.88 6.39 -13.04
N ALA A 61 -3.58 7.24 -12.28
CA ALA A 61 -3.78 8.63 -12.68
C ALA A 61 -2.45 9.38 -12.82
N LEU A 62 -1.51 9.18 -11.89
CA LEU A 62 -0.19 9.81 -11.93
C LEU A 62 0.68 9.26 -13.07
N LEU A 63 0.84 7.96 -13.18
CA LEU A 63 1.74 7.38 -14.19
C LEU A 63 1.21 7.60 -15.61
N ASP A 64 -0.11 7.57 -15.83
CA ASP A 64 -0.70 7.85 -17.14
C ASP A 64 -0.51 9.32 -17.56
N SER A 65 -0.44 10.23 -16.59
CA SER A 65 -0.34 11.68 -16.84
C SER A 65 1.11 12.18 -16.93
N PHE A 66 2.05 11.50 -16.28
CA PHE A 66 3.43 11.99 -16.14
C PHE A 66 4.44 10.97 -16.67
N ASP A 67 5.53 11.50 -17.24
CA ASP A 67 6.76 10.75 -17.50
C ASP A 67 7.78 11.25 -16.48
N PHE A 68 7.77 10.63 -15.30
CA PHE A 68 8.62 11.05 -14.20
C PHE A 68 10.09 10.80 -14.51
N ALA A 69 10.95 11.78 -14.21
CA ALA A 69 12.40 11.62 -14.35
C ALA A 69 12.96 10.56 -13.38
N GLU A 70 12.38 10.49 -12.19
CA GLU A 70 12.72 9.50 -11.18
C GLU A 70 11.50 9.15 -10.34
N ILE A 71 11.36 7.86 -10.02
CA ILE A 71 10.34 7.34 -9.10
C ILE A 71 11.07 6.73 -7.91
N TYR A 72 10.83 7.27 -6.72
CA TYR A 72 11.37 6.77 -5.47
C TYR A 72 10.30 6.03 -4.67
N GLU A 73 10.65 4.82 -4.23
CA GLU A 73 9.79 3.96 -3.42
C GLU A 73 10.37 3.84 -2.01
N TYR A 74 9.63 4.29 -1.00
CA TYR A 74 10.12 4.33 0.37
C TYR A 74 9.74 3.11 1.24
N GLU A 75 8.88 2.20 0.76
CA GLU A 75 8.44 1.02 1.52
C GLU A 75 8.15 -0.19 0.60
N ARG A 76 9.19 -0.95 0.25
CA ARG A 76 9.06 -2.28 -0.39
C ARG A 76 9.22 -3.40 0.64
N VAL A 77 8.45 -4.48 0.51
CA VAL A 77 8.56 -5.68 1.36
C VAL A 77 9.73 -6.54 0.90
N ALA A 78 9.95 -6.66 -0.42
CA ALA A 78 11.06 -7.41 -0.99
C ALA A 78 12.42 -6.73 -0.69
N GLU A 79 12.45 -5.40 -0.57
CA GLU A 79 13.66 -4.60 -0.39
C GLU A 79 13.40 -3.50 0.63
N VAL A 80 13.80 -3.70 1.89
CA VAL A 80 13.75 -2.61 2.87
C VAL A 80 15.06 -1.83 2.79
N PRO A 81 15.02 -0.52 2.52
CA PRO A 81 16.20 0.31 2.65
C PRO A 81 16.75 0.23 4.08
N GLU A 82 18.06 0.03 4.25
CA GLU A 82 18.69 0.13 5.57
C GLU A 82 18.59 1.58 6.08
N GLY A 83 17.90 1.82 7.20
CA GLY A 83 17.76 3.15 7.78
C GLY A 83 16.32 3.53 8.14
N ASP A 84 16.13 4.76 8.63
CA ASP A 84 14.81 5.28 8.93
C ASP A 84 14.09 5.75 7.63
N ARG A 85 12.81 5.37 7.51
CA ARG A 85 11.99 5.70 6.33
C ARG A 85 11.88 7.21 6.12
N THR A 86 11.73 7.98 7.19
CA THR A 86 11.62 9.44 7.13
C THR A 86 12.95 10.04 6.67
N GLU A 87 14.09 9.56 7.17
CA GLU A 87 15.41 10.01 6.70
C GLU A 87 15.60 9.81 5.19
N HIS A 88 15.16 8.67 4.68
CA HIS A 88 15.26 8.33 3.27
C HIS A 88 14.36 9.19 2.38
N MET A 89 13.11 9.42 2.80
CA MET A 89 12.21 10.34 2.12
C MET A 89 12.78 11.76 2.10
N VAL A 90 13.29 12.24 3.25
CA VAL A 90 13.95 13.55 3.38
C VAL A 90 15.12 13.67 2.42
N LYS A 91 16.01 12.67 2.39
CA LYS A 91 17.18 12.66 1.50
C LYS A 91 16.77 12.76 0.04
N PHE A 92 15.72 12.04 -0.36
CA PHE A 92 15.20 12.11 -1.73
C PHE A 92 14.60 13.48 -2.06
N ILE A 93 13.79 14.03 -1.14
CA ILE A 93 13.19 15.36 -1.31
C ILE A 93 14.30 16.41 -1.51
N LEU A 94 15.30 16.43 -0.62
CA LEU A 94 16.41 17.37 -0.70
C LEU A 94 17.25 17.19 -1.97
N ASP A 95 17.55 15.95 -2.38
CA ASP A 95 18.26 15.71 -3.65
C ASP A 95 17.45 16.23 -4.84
N ALA A 96 16.15 15.92 -4.92
CA ALA A 96 15.28 16.37 -6.01
C ALA A 96 15.25 17.90 -6.10
N LEU A 97 15.05 18.58 -4.96
CA LEU A 97 15.01 20.04 -4.87
C LEU A 97 16.37 20.67 -5.22
N SER A 98 17.48 20.09 -4.76
CA SER A 98 18.84 20.58 -5.09
C SER A 98 19.16 20.49 -6.58
N ARG A 99 18.51 19.55 -7.30
CA ARG A 99 18.60 19.39 -8.75
C ARG A 99 17.54 20.19 -9.52
N ASN A 100 16.80 21.06 -8.82
CA ASN A 100 15.73 21.87 -9.39
C ASN A 100 14.63 21.06 -10.08
N ARG A 101 14.33 19.86 -9.55
CA ARG A 101 13.23 19.01 -10.02
C ARG A 101 11.98 19.28 -9.17
N GLY A 102 10.84 19.42 -9.85
CA GLY A 102 9.55 19.41 -9.16
C GLY A 102 9.28 18.02 -8.57
N LEU A 103 8.49 17.95 -7.51
CA LEU A 103 8.22 16.70 -6.82
C LEU A 103 6.74 16.52 -6.55
N ILE A 104 6.21 15.37 -6.98
CA ILE A 104 4.90 14.88 -6.56
C ILE A 104 5.13 13.81 -5.49
N ILE A 105 4.56 13.99 -4.30
CA ILE A 105 4.68 13.06 -3.19
C ILE A 105 3.31 12.44 -2.89
N VAL A 106 3.24 11.12 -2.78
CA VAL A 106 2.08 10.41 -2.23
C VAL A 106 2.51 9.74 -0.92
N ALA A 107 2.06 10.31 0.20
CA ALA A 107 2.49 9.88 1.52
C ALA A 107 1.35 10.03 2.55
N PRO A 108 1.49 9.42 3.74
CA PRO A 108 0.77 9.89 4.92
C PRO A 108 0.96 11.40 5.08
N ASP A 109 0.01 12.10 5.72
CA ASP A 109 0.05 13.55 5.93
C ASP A 109 1.42 14.01 6.52
N LEU A 110 2.32 14.49 5.65
CA LEU A 110 3.67 14.93 5.97
C LEU A 110 3.69 16.26 6.70
N MET A 111 2.67 17.11 6.53
CA MET A 111 2.53 18.33 7.34
C MET A 111 2.31 17.96 8.80
N SER A 112 1.46 16.96 9.07
CA SER A 112 1.29 16.43 10.43
C SER A 112 2.59 15.85 11.00
N VAL A 113 3.43 15.23 10.17
CA VAL A 113 4.76 14.72 10.57
C VAL A 113 5.74 15.87 10.82
N SER A 114 5.70 16.93 9.99
CA SER A 114 6.47 18.17 10.15
C SER A 114 6.16 18.85 11.47
N LEU A 115 4.87 19.05 11.78
CA LEU A 115 4.40 19.63 13.04
C LEU A 115 4.83 18.83 14.28
N ALA A 116 5.12 17.53 14.12
CA ALA A 116 5.68 16.69 15.17
C ALA A 116 7.21 16.79 15.31
N GLY A 117 7.86 17.68 14.56
CA GLY A 117 9.31 17.96 14.62
C GLY A 117 10.19 16.84 14.07
N ARG A 118 9.67 16.02 13.15
CA ARG A 118 10.40 14.86 12.60
C ARG A 118 11.03 15.11 11.23
N LEU A 119 10.69 16.21 10.58
CA LEU A 119 11.28 16.62 9.30
C LEU A 119 12.27 17.77 9.55
N PRO A 120 13.37 17.87 8.80
CA PRO A 120 14.25 19.03 8.84
C PRO A 120 13.49 20.31 8.44
N ASP A 121 13.88 21.45 9.00
CA ASP A 121 13.24 22.76 8.77
C ASP A 121 13.16 23.10 7.27
N GLU A 122 14.21 22.81 6.49
CA GLU A 122 14.21 23.04 5.03
C GLU A 122 13.10 22.25 4.32
N VAL A 123 12.83 21.01 4.72
CA VAL A 123 11.73 20.22 4.13
C VAL A 123 10.38 20.71 4.64
N ALA A 124 10.31 21.16 5.89
CA ALA A 124 9.10 21.72 6.47
C ALA A 124 8.65 22.99 5.73
N GLU A 125 9.58 23.92 5.49
CA GLU A 125 9.32 25.17 4.75
C GLU A 125 8.82 24.89 3.32
N GLU A 126 9.39 23.88 2.65
CA GLU A 126 8.91 23.45 1.33
C GLU A 126 7.49 22.89 1.38
N LEU A 127 7.19 22.04 2.37
CA LEU A 127 5.85 21.46 2.56
C LEU A 127 4.79 22.52 2.89
N ASP A 128 5.15 23.60 3.60
CA ASP A 128 4.26 24.72 3.89
C ASP A 128 3.88 25.54 2.65
N SER A 129 4.65 25.40 1.55
CA SER A 129 4.37 26.05 0.26
C SER A 129 3.74 25.12 -0.77
N ALA A 130 3.54 23.84 -0.42
CA ALA A 130 3.11 22.80 -1.34
C ALA A 130 1.67 22.99 -1.81
N GLY A 131 1.37 22.55 -3.03
CA GLY A 131 0.00 22.16 -3.36
C GLY A 131 -0.38 20.90 -2.60
N VAL A 132 -1.56 20.87 -1.96
CA VAL A 132 -2.00 19.74 -1.14
C VAL A 132 -3.39 19.28 -1.57
N ALA A 133 -3.49 17.98 -1.86
CA ALA A 133 -4.76 17.31 -2.13
C ALA A 133 -4.88 16.03 -1.32
N ASP A 134 -6.02 15.81 -0.68
CA ASP A 134 -6.38 14.52 -0.12
C ASP A 134 -7.13 13.70 -1.15
N VAL A 135 -6.66 12.48 -1.36
CA VAL A 135 -7.29 11.49 -2.23
C VAL A 135 -7.81 10.36 -1.36
N SER A 136 -9.12 10.25 -1.26
CA SER A 136 -9.76 9.14 -0.54
C SER A 136 -10.26 8.09 -1.53
N VAL A 137 -9.84 6.85 -1.34
CA VAL A 137 -10.22 5.71 -2.18
C VAL A 137 -10.96 4.71 -1.31
N THR A 138 -12.21 4.40 -1.68
CA THR A 138 -12.94 3.29 -1.09
C THR A 138 -12.81 2.08 -1.98
N ALA A 139 -12.14 1.04 -1.49
CA ALA A 139 -11.91 -0.20 -2.22
C ALA A 139 -12.20 -1.42 -1.36
N GLU A 140 -12.42 -2.54 -2.02
CA GLU A 140 -12.50 -3.85 -1.39
C GLU A 140 -11.10 -4.29 -0.99
N ASN A 141 -10.93 -4.55 0.30
CA ASN A 141 -9.69 -5.08 0.85
C ASN A 141 -9.84 -6.59 1.06
N THR A 142 -8.80 -7.35 0.70
CA THR A 142 -8.73 -8.80 0.85
C THR A 142 -8.09 -9.15 2.19
N LEU A 143 -8.87 -9.77 3.07
CA LEU A 143 -8.45 -10.38 4.32
C LEU A 143 -8.76 -11.89 4.25
N TYR A 144 -8.48 -12.61 5.33
CA TYR A 144 -8.89 -14.01 5.46
C TYR A 144 -9.17 -14.38 6.90
N LEU A 145 -9.85 -15.51 7.08
CA LEU A 145 -9.96 -16.22 8.34
C LEU A 145 -9.54 -17.68 8.12
N PRO A 146 -8.90 -18.32 9.11
CA PRO A 146 -8.66 -19.75 9.03
C PRO A 146 -9.96 -20.52 9.09
N LEU A 147 -10.00 -21.66 8.39
CA LEU A 147 -11.08 -22.63 8.55
C LEU A 147 -10.99 -23.25 9.95
N PRO A 148 -12.11 -23.55 10.63
CA PRO A 148 -12.08 -24.17 11.96
C PRO A 148 -11.23 -25.45 12.02
N ASP A 149 -11.34 -26.30 11.00
CA ASP A 149 -10.57 -27.56 10.91
C ASP A 149 -9.05 -27.32 10.74
N ALA A 150 -8.64 -26.15 10.25
CA ALA A 150 -7.22 -25.82 10.06
C ALA A 150 -6.51 -25.44 11.36
N VAL A 151 -7.27 -24.94 12.35
CA VAL A 151 -6.75 -24.42 13.62
C VAL A 151 -7.20 -25.21 14.85
N GLU A 152 -8.19 -26.09 14.70
CA GLU A 152 -8.74 -26.90 15.79
C GLU A 152 -9.11 -26.00 17.00
N ASP A 153 -8.75 -26.41 18.22
CA ASP A 153 -8.96 -25.62 19.44
C ASP A 153 -7.87 -24.54 19.68
N SER A 154 -6.90 -24.41 18.77
CA SER A 154 -5.79 -23.48 18.94
C SER A 154 -6.26 -22.03 18.78
N PRO A 155 -5.74 -21.10 19.60
CA PRO A 155 -6.11 -19.71 19.47
C PRO A 155 -5.55 -19.10 18.17
N VAL A 156 -6.42 -18.40 17.45
CA VAL A 156 -6.07 -17.54 16.31
C VAL A 156 -5.68 -16.17 16.84
N GLU A 157 -4.48 -15.73 16.50
CA GLU A 157 -3.94 -14.43 16.86
C GLU A 157 -4.07 -13.47 15.66
N ILE A 158 -4.67 -12.31 15.88
CA ILE A 158 -4.76 -11.27 14.84
C ILE A 158 -3.53 -10.35 14.94
N VAL A 159 -2.82 -10.15 13.84
CA VAL A 159 -1.54 -9.42 13.78
C VAL A 159 -1.69 -8.13 12.99
N ALA A 160 -1.15 -7.03 13.51
CA ALA A 160 -1.35 -5.69 12.94
C ALA A 160 -0.06 -4.86 12.95
N LYS A 161 -0.01 -3.81 12.12
CA LYS A 161 1.03 -2.77 12.18
C LYS A 161 0.64 -1.73 13.25
N ALA A 162 1.56 -1.43 14.15
CA ALA A 162 1.43 -0.36 15.13
C ALA A 162 1.33 1.00 14.41
N ASN A 163 0.64 1.97 15.01
CA ASN A 163 0.49 3.33 14.48
C ASN A 163 -0.26 3.44 13.14
N SER A 164 -1.14 2.49 12.84
CA SER A 164 -2.00 2.50 11.65
C SER A 164 -3.47 2.46 12.08
N ARG A 165 -4.19 3.58 11.93
CA ARG A 165 -5.61 3.67 12.31
C ARG A 165 -6.46 2.60 11.62
N SER A 166 -6.24 2.39 10.32
CA SER A 166 -6.90 1.34 9.55
C SER A 166 -6.63 -0.06 10.12
N SER A 167 -5.43 -0.30 10.67
CA SER A 167 -5.12 -1.59 11.31
C SER A 167 -5.95 -1.84 12.57
N TYR A 168 -6.20 -0.83 13.41
CA TYR A 168 -7.07 -0.98 14.60
C TYR A 168 -8.52 -1.30 14.24
N GLU A 169 -9.05 -0.65 13.20
CA GLU A 169 -10.41 -0.89 12.72
C GLU A 169 -10.55 -2.29 12.11
N ARG A 170 -9.57 -2.72 11.31
CA ARG A 170 -9.53 -4.07 10.74
C ARG A 170 -9.41 -5.14 11.82
N VAL A 171 -8.56 -4.93 12.83
CA VAL A 171 -8.42 -5.84 13.98
C VAL A 171 -9.77 -6.05 14.64
N SER A 172 -10.44 -4.97 15.05
CA SER A 172 -11.71 -5.05 15.78
C SER A 172 -12.76 -5.82 14.98
N TRP A 173 -12.88 -5.50 13.69
CA TRP A 173 -13.82 -6.16 12.80
C TRP A 173 -13.48 -7.64 12.58
N LEU A 174 -12.22 -7.98 12.30
CA LEU A 174 -11.82 -9.35 12.01
C LEU A 174 -11.92 -10.25 13.24
N MET A 175 -11.63 -9.72 14.43
CA MET A 175 -11.86 -10.43 15.69
C MET A 175 -13.35 -10.74 15.92
N GLU A 176 -14.23 -9.80 15.57
CA GLU A 176 -15.68 -10.02 15.66
C GLU A 176 -16.15 -11.09 14.67
N GLU A 177 -15.71 -11.01 13.42
CA GLU A 177 -16.00 -12.02 12.38
C GLU A 177 -15.49 -13.40 12.77
N ALA A 178 -14.27 -13.51 13.29
CA ALA A 178 -13.70 -14.77 13.75
C ALA A 178 -14.52 -15.40 14.89
N ARG A 179 -14.94 -14.60 15.88
CA ARG A 179 -15.81 -15.07 16.98
C ARG A 179 -17.18 -15.53 16.48
N ARG A 180 -17.78 -14.83 15.51
CA ARG A 180 -19.06 -15.24 14.89
C ARG A 180 -18.95 -16.61 14.22
N ARG A 181 -17.76 -16.96 13.70
CA ARG A 181 -17.46 -18.27 13.09
C ARG A 181 -17.01 -19.32 14.11
N GLY A 182 -17.06 -19.03 15.41
CA GLY A 182 -16.71 -19.96 16.47
C GLY A 182 -15.20 -20.14 16.68
N LEU A 183 -14.35 -19.30 16.06
CA LEU A 183 -12.91 -19.37 16.26
C LEU A 183 -12.53 -18.85 17.65
N ASN A 184 -11.59 -19.53 18.30
CA ASN A 184 -10.97 -19.06 19.53
C ASN A 184 -9.97 -17.94 19.20
N VAL A 185 -10.29 -16.70 19.52
CA VAL A 185 -9.45 -15.54 19.16
C VAL A 185 -8.65 -15.05 20.35
N ARG A 186 -7.33 -15.00 20.20
CA ARG A 186 -6.43 -14.31 21.13
C ARG A 186 -6.20 -12.88 20.66
N GLY A 187 -6.04 -11.98 21.63
CA GLY A 187 -5.93 -10.52 21.42
C GLY A 187 -4.96 -10.11 20.31
N PRO A 188 -5.06 -8.86 19.84
CA PRO A 188 -4.23 -8.41 18.74
C PRO A 188 -2.77 -8.25 19.15
N THR A 189 -1.88 -8.63 18.26
CA THR A 189 -0.44 -8.39 18.40
C THR A 189 -0.01 -7.33 17.40
N PHE A 190 0.54 -6.24 17.92
CA PHE A 190 1.00 -5.10 17.12
C PHE A 190 2.50 -5.16 16.91
N MET A 191 2.91 -5.09 15.65
CA MET A 191 4.30 -5.08 15.19
C MET A 191 4.66 -3.69 14.66
N PRO A 192 5.92 -3.25 14.78
CA PRO A 192 6.31 -1.87 14.41
C PRO A 192 6.13 -1.56 12.92
N ASP A 193 6.32 -2.54 12.04
CA ASP A 193 6.27 -2.38 10.58
C ASP A 193 5.79 -3.65 9.84
N ASN A 194 5.60 -3.54 8.52
CA ASN A 194 5.11 -4.65 7.69
C ASN A 194 6.10 -5.82 7.62
N ARG A 195 7.41 -5.57 7.74
CA ARG A 195 8.43 -6.62 7.77
C ARG A 195 8.32 -7.44 9.04
N SER A 196 8.18 -6.79 10.18
CA SER A 196 8.00 -7.41 11.48
C SER A 196 6.70 -8.21 11.54
N VAL A 197 5.62 -7.71 10.90
CA VAL A 197 4.38 -8.49 10.69
C VAL A 197 4.68 -9.76 9.89
N MET A 198 5.37 -9.65 8.75
CA MET A 198 5.71 -10.81 7.91
C MET A 198 6.60 -11.81 8.65
N GLU A 199 7.65 -11.35 9.34
CA GLU A 199 8.54 -12.18 10.16
C GLU A 199 7.77 -12.91 11.24
N TYR A 200 6.89 -12.22 11.95
CA TYR A 200 6.09 -12.83 12.99
C TYR A 200 5.12 -13.87 12.42
N VAL A 201 4.39 -13.55 11.35
CA VAL A 201 3.43 -14.50 10.76
C VAL A 201 4.12 -15.74 10.20
N THR A 202 5.28 -15.56 9.55
CA THR A 202 6.02 -16.66 8.91
C THR A 202 6.91 -17.47 9.85
N SER A 203 7.17 -16.99 11.08
CA SER A 203 8.08 -17.65 12.03
C SER A 203 7.62 -19.05 12.49
N THR A 204 6.35 -19.40 12.28
CA THR A 204 5.76 -20.70 12.62
C THR A 204 5.71 -21.67 11.43
N GLY A 205 6.42 -21.34 10.35
CA GLY A 205 6.55 -22.17 9.15
C GLY A 205 5.35 -22.05 8.21
N SER A 206 5.23 -23.00 7.28
CA SER A 206 4.30 -22.94 6.15
C SER A 206 2.82 -22.90 6.53
N ARG A 207 2.43 -23.32 7.74
CA ARG A 207 1.03 -23.22 8.25
C ARG A 207 0.82 -22.08 9.23
N GLY A 208 1.84 -21.28 9.49
CA GLY A 208 1.84 -20.24 10.51
C GLY A 208 0.73 -19.20 10.35
N TYR A 209 0.41 -18.90 9.09
CA TYR A 209 -0.60 -17.92 8.72
C TYR A 209 -2.04 -18.33 9.08
N ALA A 210 -2.32 -19.62 9.28
CA ALA A 210 -3.62 -20.05 9.80
C ALA A 210 -3.82 -19.63 11.27
N TYR A 211 -2.73 -19.56 12.05
CA TYR A 211 -2.77 -19.20 13.47
C TYR A 211 -2.45 -17.72 13.73
N ARG A 212 -1.74 -17.06 12.82
CA ARG A 212 -1.34 -15.65 12.91
C ARG A 212 -1.86 -14.90 11.69
N VAL A 213 -2.99 -14.24 11.84
CA VAL A 213 -3.74 -13.62 10.75
C VAL A 213 -3.40 -12.13 10.66
N PRO A 214 -2.63 -11.68 9.65
CA PRO A 214 -2.31 -10.27 9.50
C PRO A 214 -3.50 -9.47 8.94
N VAL A 215 -3.63 -8.21 9.34
CA VAL A 215 -4.61 -7.26 8.77
C VAL A 215 -3.99 -6.23 7.81
N THR A 216 -2.79 -6.51 7.32
CA THR A 216 -2.03 -5.66 6.38
C THR A 216 -2.15 -6.20 4.94
N LYS A 217 -1.44 -5.59 3.98
CA LYS A 217 -1.37 -6.09 2.58
C LYS A 217 -0.87 -7.54 2.47
N LEU A 218 -0.19 -8.05 3.50
CA LEU A 218 0.26 -9.45 3.58
C LEU A 218 -0.91 -10.45 3.53
N ALA A 219 -2.12 -10.05 3.95
CA ALA A 219 -3.28 -10.94 3.93
C ALA A 219 -3.61 -11.42 2.51
N ALA A 220 -3.60 -10.52 1.52
CA ALA A 220 -3.82 -10.88 0.11
C ALA A 220 -2.73 -11.83 -0.41
N MET A 221 -1.46 -11.60 -0.04
CA MET A 221 -0.36 -12.48 -0.41
C MET A 221 -0.52 -13.89 0.17
N LEU A 222 -0.98 -14.00 1.42
CA LEU A 222 -1.20 -15.29 2.08
C LEU A 222 -2.43 -16.03 1.53
N VAL A 223 -3.47 -15.30 1.12
CA VAL A 223 -4.60 -15.90 0.36
C VAL A 223 -4.11 -16.44 -0.98
N ALA A 224 -3.30 -15.68 -1.71
CA ALA A 224 -2.71 -16.15 -2.97
C ALA A 224 -1.83 -17.38 -2.75
N PHE A 225 -1.01 -17.38 -1.69
CA PHE A 225 -0.20 -18.52 -1.30
C PHE A 225 -1.05 -19.76 -0.98
N ASP A 226 -2.11 -19.62 -0.18
CA ASP A 226 -3.00 -20.73 0.19
C ASP A 226 -3.64 -21.38 -1.04
N ARG A 227 -4.03 -20.57 -2.03
CA ARG A 227 -4.60 -21.02 -3.31
C ARG A 227 -3.58 -21.72 -4.20
N CYS A 228 -2.47 -21.07 -4.51
CA CYS A 228 -1.45 -21.63 -5.41
C CYS A 228 -0.81 -22.91 -4.85
N SER A 229 -0.73 -23.03 -3.52
CA SER A 229 -0.17 -24.20 -2.84
C SER A 229 -1.22 -25.25 -2.45
N GLU A 230 -2.48 -25.02 -2.81
CA GLU A 230 -3.62 -25.92 -2.55
C GLU A 230 -3.73 -26.34 -1.07
N GLN A 231 -3.34 -25.45 -0.15
CA GLN A 231 -3.34 -25.74 1.29
C GLN A 231 -4.77 -25.77 1.85
N GLY A 232 -5.64 -24.89 1.35
CA GLY A 232 -7.03 -24.82 1.75
C GLY A 232 -7.23 -24.59 3.24
N LEU A 233 -6.34 -23.82 3.87
CA LEU A 233 -6.38 -23.58 5.32
C LEU A 233 -7.22 -22.35 5.68
N VAL A 234 -7.48 -21.47 4.72
CA VAL A 234 -8.13 -20.19 4.97
C VAL A 234 -9.24 -19.91 3.97
N GLU A 235 -10.19 -19.09 4.40
CA GLU A 235 -11.24 -18.54 3.55
C GLU A 235 -11.04 -17.03 3.37
N GLU A 236 -11.18 -16.56 2.12
CA GLU A 236 -11.10 -15.14 1.79
C GLU A 236 -12.29 -14.39 2.41
N VAL A 237 -12.00 -13.25 3.04
CA VAL A 237 -13.02 -12.32 3.53
C VAL A 237 -12.77 -10.94 2.95
N ARG A 238 -13.79 -10.37 2.31
CA ARG A 238 -13.73 -9.07 1.64
C ARG A 238 -14.41 -8.00 2.50
N ARG A 239 -13.75 -6.83 2.64
CA ARG A 239 -14.30 -5.67 3.36
C ARG A 239 -14.04 -4.40 2.58
N ALA A 240 -15.10 -3.63 2.32
CA ALA A 240 -14.95 -2.28 1.78
C ALA A 240 -14.33 -1.35 2.84
N GLU A 241 -13.28 -0.62 2.46
CA GLU A 241 -12.56 0.29 3.33
C GLU A 241 -12.21 1.58 2.59
N THR A 242 -12.21 2.71 3.29
CA THR A 242 -11.76 3.99 2.74
C THR A 242 -10.37 4.32 3.29
N SER A 243 -9.40 4.41 2.40
CA SER A 243 -8.07 4.94 2.68
C SER A 243 -7.98 6.39 2.20
N THR A 244 -7.24 7.22 2.92
CA THR A 244 -6.92 8.59 2.49
C THR A 244 -5.41 8.72 2.31
N HIS A 245 -5.01 9.20 1.14
CA HIS A 245 -3.64 9.49 0.76
C HIS A 245 -3.50 10.99 0.57
N THR A 246 -2.43 11.59 1.08
CA THR A 246 -2.15 13.01 0.83
C THR A 246 -1.15 13.13 -0.31
N VAL A 247 -1.50 13.93 -1.30
CA VAL A 247 -0.68 14.26 -2.46
C VAL A 247 -0.11 15.66 -2.26
N TYR A 248 1.22 15.75 -2.20
CA TYR A 248 1.94 17.03 -2.17
C TYR A 248 2.53 17.32 -3.54
N ALA A 249 2.44 18.57 -3.97
CA ALA A 249 3.09 19.09 -5.17
C ALA A 249 4.08 20.19 -4.77
N LEU A 250 5.36 19.84 -4.73
CA LEU A 250 6.47 20.74 -4.38
C LEU A 250 7.17 21.25 -5.64
N ARG A 251 7.27 22.57 -5.78
CA ARG A 251 7.95 23.26 -6.91
C ARG A 251 7.56 22.69 -8.29
N VAL A 252 6.31 22.26 -8.44
CA VAL A 252 5.81 21.64 -9.67
C VAL A 252 5.48 22.75 -10.68
N PRO A 253 6.08 22.74 -11.89
CA PRO A 253 5.84 23.80 -12.87
C PRO A 253 4.35 23.92 -13.24
N GLU A 254 3.88 25.11 -13.59
CA GLU A 254 2.45 25.40 -13.82
C GLU A 254 1.77 24.43 -14.82
N GLU A 255 2.48 24.02 -15.87
CA GLU A 255 1.97 23.05 -16.84
C GLU A 255 1.70 21.67 -16.21
N TYR A 256 2.59 21.22 -15.32
CA TYR A 256 2.49 19.96 -14.61
C TYR A 256 1.47 20.05 -13.47
N SER A 257 1.34 21.21 -12.83
CA SER A 257 0.30 21.47 -11.83
C SER A 257 -1.10 21.38 -12.42
N ARG A 258 -1.34 21.97 -13.60
CA ARG A 258 -2.61 21.80 -14.33
C ARG A 258 -2.86 20.34 -14.73
N ARG A 259 -1.80 19.63 -15.13
CA ARG A 259 -1.88 18.20 -15.47
C ARG A 259 -2.24 17.35 -14.24
N LEU A 260 -1.66 17.63 -13.09
CA LEU A 260 -1.96 16.95 -11.82
C LEU A 260 -3.43 17.14 -11.45
N LEU A 261 -3.93 18.37 -11.48
CA LEU A 261 -5.34 18.65 -11.20
C LEU A 261 -6.28 17.93 -12.18
N GLY A 262 -5.91 17.85 -13.45
CA GLY A 262 -6.62 17.06 -14.46
C GLY A 262 -6.67 15.57 -14.10
N ALA A 263 -5.51 14.98 -13.78
CA ALA A 263 -5.38 13.57 -13.39
C ALA A 263 -6.24 13.24 -12.16
N LEU A 264 -6.16 14.08 -11.13
CA LEU A 264 -6.94 13.93 -9.89
C LEU A 264 -8.46 14.08 -10.16
N SER A 265 -8.87 14.98 -11.05
CA SER A 265 -10.28 15.15 -11.43
C SER A 265 -10.82 13.96 -12.23
N GLU A 266 -9.97 13.33 -13.05
CA GLU A 266 -10.34 12.12 -13.80
C GLU A 266 -10.47 10.89 -12.91
N LEU A 267 -9.64 10.77 -11.88
CA LEU A 267 -9.72 9.71 -10.88
C LEU A 267 -11.15 9.59 -10.32
N GLN A 268 -11.74 10.71 -9.88
CA GLN A 268 -13.08 10.74 -9.30
C GLN A 268 -14.15 10.26 -10.30
N ARG A 269 -14.02 10.60 -11.57
CA ARG A 269 -14.98 10.21 -12.63
C ARG A 269 -14.83 8.74 -13.01
N ARG A 270 -13.60 8.23 -13.10
CA ARG A 270 -13.30 6.87 -13.58
C ARG A 270 -13.78 5.79 -12.61
N TYR A 271 -13.81 6.09 -11.31
CA TYR A 271 -14.10 5.12 -10.26
C TYR A 271 -15.50 5.26 -9.65
N SER A 272 -16.43 5.92 -10.33
CA SER A 272 -17.85 5.90 -9.93
C SER A 272 -18.48 4.55 -10.24
N GLY A 273 -19.08 3.88 -9.25
CA GLY A 273 -19.94 2.70 -9.48
C GLY A 273 -19.28 1.33 -9.32
N ALA A 274 -18.28 1.20 -8.44
CA ALA A 274 -17.64 -0.07 -8.11
C ALA A 274 -16.99 -0.86 -9.27
N PRO A 275 -16.22 -0.22 -10.18
CA PRO A 275 -15.45 -0.95 -11.19
C PRO A 275 -14.42 -1.90 -10.56
N LEU A 276 -14.05 -2.93 -11.34
CA LEU A 276 -12.88 -3.75 -11.05
C LEU A 276 -11.60 -2.93 -11.19
N LEU A 277 -10.62 -3.24 -10.35
CA LEU A 277 -9.29 -2.66 -10.44
C LEU A 277 -8.63 -3.09 -11.76
N ARG A 278 -8.09 -2.11 -12.47
CA ARG A 278 -7.29 -2.33 -13.69
C ARG A 278 -6.06 -1.45 -13.63
N PRO A 279 -4.87 -2.00 -13.39
CA PRO A 279 -3.62 -1.26 -13.51
C PRO A 279 -3.49 -0.70 -14.93
N SER A 280 -2.90 0.48 -15.06
CA SER A 280 -2.66 1.08 -16.37
C SER A 280 -1.49 0.40 -17.08
N PRO A 281 -1.33 0.56 -18.40
CA PRO A 281 -0.21 -0.02 -19.13
C PRO A 281 1.17 0.36 -18.61
N LYS A 282 1.30 1.52 -17.94
CA LYS A 282 2.56 1.95 -17.29
C LYS A 282 2.76 1.31 -15.91
N LEU A 283 1.69 1.09 -15.15
CA LEU A 283 1.78 0.48 -13.82
C LEU A 283 1.88 -1.05 -13.87
N GLN A 284 1.14 -1.69 -14.77
CA GLN A 284 1.04 -3.15 -14.90
C GLN A 284 2.40 -3.88 -14.89
N PRO A 285 3.40 -3.54 -15.70
CA PRO A 285 4.68 -4.26 -15.70
C PRO A 285 5.46 -4.10 -14.40
N LEU A 286 5.35 -2.95 -13.72
CA LEU A 286 5.99 -2.69 -12.43
C LEU A 286 5.31 -3.53 -11.33
N LEU A 287 3.98 -3.56 -11.33
CA LEU A 287 3.18 -4.38 -10.43
C LEU A 287 3.52 -5.86 -10.61
N GLU A 288 3.44 -6.41 -11.82
CA GLU A 288 3.74 -7.83 -12.09
C GLU A 288 5.11 -8.25 -11.57
N ARG A 289 6.13 -7.42 -11.80
CA ARG A 289 7.48 -7.66 -11.29
C ARG A 289 7.49 -7.68 -9.76
N GLY A 290 6.88 -6.69 -9.13
CA GLY A 290 6.85 -6.60 -7.67
C GLY A 290 6.01 -7.69 -7.00
N LEU A 291 4.93 -8.18 -7.63
CA LEU A 291 4.16 -9.32 -7.15
C LEU A 291 5.03 -10.59 -7.12
N ARG A 292 5.81 -10.86 -8.18
CA ARG A 292 6.75 -12.00 -8.22
C ARG A 292 7.81 -11.91 -7.13
N GLU A 293 8.43 -10.73 -6.98
CA GLU A 293 9.46 -10.49 -5.96
C GLU A 293 8.90 -10.65 -4.53
N SER A 294 7.70 -10.14 -4.28
CA SER A 294 7.01 -10.24 -2.99
C SER A 294 6.62 -11.68 -2.65
N MET A 295 6.09 -12.42 -3.62
CA MET A 295 5.70 -13.82 -3.41
C MET A 295 6.91 -14.72 -3.22
N ALA A 296 8.00 -14.50 -3.98
CA ALA A 296 9.26 -15.20 -3.76
C ALA A 296 9.79 -14.99 -2.34
N GLU A 297 9.77 -13.76 -1.83
CA GLU A 297 10.23 -13.46 -0.47
C GLU A 297 9.32 -14.09 0.61
N LEU A 298 7.99 -14.03 0.43
CA LEU A 298 7.04 -14.67 1.34
C LEU A 298 7.27 -16.19 1.41
N MET A 299 7.33 -16.84 0.25
CA MET A 299 7.52 -18.29 0.16
C MET A 299 8.87 -18.74 0.70
N ARG A 300 9.93 -17.94 0.48
CA ARG A 300 11.25 -18.17 1.10
C ARG A 300 11.16 -18.18 2.62
N ARG A 301 10.43 -17.23 3.22
CA ARG A 301 10.25 -17.15 4.68
C ARG A 301 9.38 -18.27 5.24
N LEU A 302 8.38 -18.71 4.49
CA LEU A 302 7.54 -19.85 4.85
C LEU A 302 8.27 -21.20 4.72
N GLY A 303 9.48 -21.22 4.14
CA GLY A 303 10.22 -22.46 3.85
C GLY A 303 9.53 -23.31 2.76
N ALA A 304 8.83 -22.65 1.83
CA ALA A 304 8.01 -23.29 0.81
C ALA A 304 8.78 -23.61 -0.51
N PHE A 305 10.12 -23.55 -0.48
CA PHE A 305 11.02 -23.93 -1.58
C PHE A 305 11.94 -25.09 -1.20
#